data_AF-A0A1F9H7M1-F1
#
_entry.id   AF-A0A1F9H7M1-F1
#
_cell.length_a   1.000
_cell.length_b   1.000
_cell.length_c   1.000
_cell.angle_alpha   90.00
_cell.angle_beta   90.00
_cell.angle_gamma   90.00
#
_symmetry.space_group_name_H-M   'P 1'
#
loop_
_entity.id
_entity.type
_entity.pdbx_description
1 polymer ?
#
loop_
_entity_poly.entity_id
_entity_poly.type
_entity_poly.pdbx_seq_one_letter_code
_entity_poly.pdbx_strand_id
1 'polypeptide(L)' 'MKKEYNFSRAVKGKFYRRNKVQKTIRLDKDVLDFYQKMARENGIPYQTLINLSLRKFLAEEAQIIITAH' A
#
# COMPACT_ATOMS: atom_id res chain seq x y z
N MET A 1 0.11 3.64 -23.35
CA MET A 1 0.91 4.69 -22.68
C MET A 1 0.18 5.05 -21.39
N LYS A 2 0.73 5.04 -20.17
CA LYS A 2 2.11 4.96 -19.67
C LYS A 2 2.24 3.87 -18.60
N LYS A 3 3.24 3.00 -18.72
CA LYS A 3 3.74 2.12 -17.65
C LYS A 3 4.97 2.80 -17.06
N GLU A 4 4.80 3.57 -16.00
CA GLU A 4 5.94 4.08 -15.24
C GLU A 4 5.74 3.75 -13.77
N TYR A 5 6.03 2.50 -13.45
CA TYR A 5 6.25 2.08 -12.07
C TYR A 5 7.76 2.18 -11.82
N ASN A 6 8.20 3.35 -11.33
CA ASN A 6 9.59 3.59 -10.99
C ASN A 6 9.88 2.98 -9.61
N PHE A 7 10.44 1.77 -9.62
CA PHE A 7 10.88 1.04 -8.42
C PHE A 7 12.33 1.37 -7.99
N SER A 8 12.98 2.38 -8.59
CA SER A 8 14.45 2.51 -8.52
C SER A 8 15.02 3.11 -7.22
N ARG A 9 14.23 3.30 -6.15
CA ARG A 9 14.74 3.82 -4.87
C ARG A 9 14.20 3.12 -3.62
N ALA A 10 13.58 1.94 -3.74
CA ALA A 10 13.10 1.16 -2.61
C ALA A 10 14.25 0.41 -1.89
N VAL A 11 15.26 1.13 -1.42
CA VAL A 11 16.28 0.60 -0.53
C VAL A 11 15.80 0.78 0.91
N LYS A 12 15.15 -0.25 1.46
CA LYS A 12 15.02 -0.40 2.92
C LYS A 12 15.54 -1.76 3.34
N GLY A 13 16.82 -1.76 3.71
CA GLY A 13 17.46 -2.60 4.72
C GLY A 13 17.18 -4.10 4.69
N LYS A 14 18.19 -4.86 4.29
CA LYS A 14 18.28 -6.33 4.18
C LYS A 14 17.94 -7.13 5.47
N PHE A 15 17.50 -6.50 6.57
CA PHE A 15 17.38 -7.15 7.88
C PHE A 15 16.21 -6.70 8.80
N TYR A 16 15.18 -6.00 8.30
CA TYR A 16 14.01 -5.71 9.15
C TYR A 16 12.90 -6.76 8.92
N ARG A 17 12.88 -7.82 9.72
CA ARG A 17 11.72 -8.72 9.82
C ARG A 17 10.56 -7.92 10.43
N ARG A 18 9.79 -7.26 9.56
CA ARG A 18 8.58 -6.54 9.97
C ARG A 18 7.58 -7.59 10.42
N ASN A 19 7.37 -7.70 11.74
CA ASN A 19 6.32 -8.53 12.32
C ASN A 19 4.99 -8.10 11.70
N LYS A 20 4.47 -8.90 10.76
CA LYS A 20 3.15 -8.67 10.18
C LYS A 20 2.14 -8.95 11.27
N VAL A 21 1.51 -7.91 11.77
CA VAL A 21 0.42 -8.06 12.74
C VAL A 21 -0.84 -8.38 11.93
N GLN A 22 -1.44 -9.54 12.19
CA GLN A 22 -2.75 -9.88 11.62
C GLN A 22 -3.80 -9.01 12.29
N LYS A 23 -4.45 -8.14 11.51
CA LYS A 23 -5.54 -7.28 11.97
C LYS A 23 -6.66 -7.32 10.94
N THR A 24 -7.90 -7.35 11.45
CA THR A 24 -9.09 -7.15 10.62
C THR A 24 -9.33 -5.66 10.51
N ILE A 25 -9.26 -5.12 9.30
CA ILE A 25 -9.60 -3.73 8.98
C ILE A 25 -10.88 -3.71 8.15
N ARG A 26 -11.78 -2.76 8.43
CA ARG A 26 -12.92 -2.49 7.55
C ARG A 26 -12.43 -1.56 6.45
N LEU A 27 -12.72 -1.92 5.21
CA LEU A 27 -12.43 -1.13 4.03
C LEU A 27 -13.72 -0.94 3.26
N ASP A 28 -13.91 0.24 2.69
CA ASP A 28 -14.99 0.50 1.76
C ASP A 28 -14.87 -0.39 0.52
N LYS A 29 -16.04 -0.70 -0.07
CA LYS A 29 -16.14 -1.65 -1.18
C LYS A 29 -15.40 -1.13 -2.42
N ASP A 30 -15.46 0.16 -2.69
CA ASP A 30 -14.78 0.80 -3.81
C ASP A 30 -13.25 0.74 -3.67
N VAL A 31 -12.72 0.99 -2.47
CA VAL A 31 -11.29 0.85 -2.16
C VAL A 31 -10.85 -0.58 -2.42
N LEU A 32 -11.61 -1.57 -1.93
CA LEU A 32 -11.28 -2.98 -2.14
C LEU A 32 -11.28 -3.35 -3.63
N ASP A 33 -12.29 -2.91 -4.39
CA ASP A 33 -12.40 -3.19 -5.84
C ASP A 33 -11.22 -2.61 -6.62
N PHE A 34 -10.85 -1.37 -6.32
CA PHE A 34 -9.68 -0.71 -6.90
C PHE A 34 -8.39 -1.53 -6.68
N TYR A 35 -8.15 -1.95 -5.44
CA TYR A 35 -6.95 -2.75 -5.13
C TYR A 35 -7.01 -4.16 -5.72
N GLN A 36 -8.19 -4.78 -5.84
CA GLN A 36 -8.35 -6.07 -6.50
C GLN A 36 -8.07 -6.00 -8.00
N LYS A 37 -8.55 -4.96 -8.68
CA LYS A 37 -8.26 -4.73 -10.10
C LYS A 37 -6.76 -4.57 -10.32
N MET A 38 -6.13 -3.68 -9.55
CA MET A 38 -4.68 -3.46 -9.65
C MET A 38 -3.88 -4.72 -9.30
N ALA A 39 -4.32 -5.51 -8.33
CA ALA A 39 -3.70 -6.79 -7.98
C ALA A 39 -3.69 -7.77 -9.14
N ARG A 40 -4.79 -7.90 -9.88
CA ARG A 40 -4.89 -8.76 -11.07
C ARG A 40 -3.92 -8.32 -12.17
N GLU A 41 -3.79 -7.02 -12.40
CA GLU A 41 -2.90 -6.47 -13.44
C GLU A 41 -1.41 -6.62 -13.08
N ASN A 42 -1.07 -6.55 -11.80
CA ASN A 42 0.32 -6.61 -11.32
C ASN A 42 0.76 -8.01 -10.86
N GLY A 43 -0.17 -8.98 -10.77
CA GLY A 43 0.11 -10.34 -10.29
C GLY A 43 0.50 -10.42 -8.80
N ILE A 44 0.13 -9.40 -8.01
CA ILE A 44 0.47 -9.30 -6.58
C ILE A 44 -0.84 -9.32 -5.78
N PRO A 45 -0.93 -10.02 -4.63
CA PRO A 45 -2.14 -10.01 -3.80
C PRO A 45 -2.55 -8.59 -3.38
N TYR A 46 -3.85 -8.28 -3.45
CA TYR A 46 -4.39 -6.94 -3.09
C TYR A 46 -4.00 -6.51 -1.67
N GLN A 47 -3.91 -7.45 -0.72
CA GLN A 47 -3.49 -7.17 0.66
C GLN A 47 -2.03 -6.68 0.73
N THR A 48 -1.16 -7.27 -0.08
CA THR A 48 0.24 -6.84 -0.21
C THR A 48 0.29 -5.44 -0.83
N LEU A 49 -0.53 -5.18 -1.85
CA LEU A 49 -0.60 -3.89 -2.53
C LEU A 49 -1.09 -2.78 -1.59
N ILE A 50 -2.17 -3.02 -0.82
CA ILE A 50 -2.66 -2.10 0.21
C ILE A 50 -1.55 -1.75 1.20
N ASN A 51 -0.87 -2.77 1.73
CA ASN A 51 0.21 -2.55 2.68
C ASN A 51 1.40 -1.79 2.06
N LEU A 52 1.72 -2.00 0.78
CA LEU A 52 2.76 -1.25 0.08
C LEU A 52 2.37 0.22 -0.10
N SER A 53 1.12 0.50 -0.48
CA SER A 53 0.60 1.87 -0.56
C SER A 53 0.69 2.59 0.79
N LEU A 54 0.27 1.95 1.88
CA LEU A 54 0.38 2.51 3.23
C LEU A 54 1.84 2.75 3.63
N ARG A 55 2.76 1.84 3.27
CA ARG A 55 4.20 2.03 3.49
C ARG A 55 4.77 3.22 2.73
N LYS A 56 4.27 3.48 1.51
CA LYS A 56 4.66 4.63 0.69
C LYS A 56 4.18 5.92 1.34
N PHE A 57 2.91 5.97 1.72
CA PHE A 57 2.31 7.09 2.44
C PHE A 57 3.09 7.44 3.73
N LEU A 58 3.48 6.44 4.51
CA LEU A 58 4.33 6.63 5.70
C LEU A 58 5.74 7.15 5.37
N ALA A 59 6.29 6.80 4.21
CA ALA A 59 7.61 7.25 3.78
C ALA A 59 7.59 8.68 3.20
N GLU A 60 6.42 9.15 2.76
CA GLU A 60 6.21 10.49 2.20
C GLU A 60 5.86 11.54 3.27
N GLU A 61 5.99 11.21 4.58
CA GLU A 61 5.69 12.10 5.73
C GLU A 61 4.35 12.83 5.63
N ALA A 62 3.29 12.11 5.28
CA ALA A 62 1.96 12.68 5.28
C ALA A 62 1.41 12.78 6.71
N GLN A 63 1.56 13.94 7.34
CA GLN A 63 0.77 14.30 8.52
C GLN A 63 -0.72 14.18 8.15
N ILE A 64 -1.41 13.23 8.78
CA ILE A 64 -2.86 13.09 8.59
C ILE A 64 -3.55 14.06 9.53
N ILE A 65 -4.02 15.20 9.02
CA ILE A 65 -4.97 16.06 9.74
C ILE A 65 -6.36 15.60 9.33
N ILE A 66 -6.96 14.70 10.11
CA ILE A 66 -8.39 14.38 9.96
C ILE A 66 -9.16 15.37 10.83
N THR A 67 -9.62 16.46 10.23
CA THR A 67 -10.61 17.32 10.87
C THR A 67 -11.96 16.65 10.72
N ALA A 68 -12.44 15.98 11.78
CA ALA A 68 -13.82 15.57 11.87
C ALA A 68 -14.67 16.82 12.11
N HIS A 69 -15.56 17.15 11.18
CA HIS A 69 -16.62 18.15 11.36
C HIS A 69 -17.90 17.47 11.83
#